data_AF-A0A8S1DLI7-F1
#
_entry.id   AF-A0A8S1DLI7-F1
#
_cell.length_a   1.000
_cell.length_b   1.000
_cell.length_c   1.000
_cell.angle_alpha   90.00
_cell.angle_beta   90.00
_cell.angle_gamma   90.00
#
_symmetry.space_group_name_H-M   'P 1'
#
loop_
_entity.id
_entity.type
_entity.pdbx_description
1 polymer ?
#
loop_
_entity_poly.entity_id
_entity_poly.type
_entity_poly.pdbx_seq_one_letter_code
_entity_poly.pdbx_strand_id
1 'polypeptide(L)'
;MDDKKPGHTPNRKRLIDVGNEDSDTKEISTSTAASSKAMKMMDSMGYIPGKGLGQGTRIAFASEEVEVAERKVWLSKCASATLLSVDDWIELGQRQLSMENEHTFCDPQVLKAVLDSKSALDVLDKSLIRRARDKSNPFVTIGKAFFQNRAALKMANIDAACDFMFTSPRDRQGVARECDPLFFADVYAGPGGFSEYVLWRKGKASVESFEPCYGQAGDGDVYKGVNILHFRDYVKANTGGKGVHFTMADGGFSVEGRENNQELLSHWLYLCQCLLALTITRPGGHFVVKLFDIFT
;
A
#
# COMPACT_ATOMS: atom_id res chain seq x y z
N MET A 1 20.60 9.86 38.56
CA MET A 1 20.60 8.39 38.62
C MET A 1 20.21 7.92 37.24
N ASP A 2 21.23 7.66 36.43
CA ASP A 2 21.13 7.30 35.02
C ASP A 2 20.86 5.80 34.88
N ASP A 3 19.64 5.44 34.48
CA ASP A 3 19.33 4.08 34.03
C ASP A 3 19.39 4.02 32.50
N LYS A 4 20.60 3.88 31.96
CA LYS A 4 20.79 3.42 30.58
C LYS A 4 20.55 1.91 30.51
N LYS A 5 19.38 1.50 30.02
CA LYS A 5 19.17 0.12 29.57
C LYS A 5 20.03 -0.15 28.32
N PRO A 6 20.66 -1.33 28.20
CA PRO A 6 21.51 -1.66 27.05
C PRO A 6 20.63 -1.83 25.80
N GLY A 7 20.83 -0.94 24.82
CA GLY A 7 20.23 -1.05 23.50
C GLY A 7 20.80 -2.27 22.78
N HIS A 8 19.97 -3.28 22.57
CA HIS A 8 20.28 -4.37 21.66
C HIS A 8 19.79 -3.96 20.27
N THR A 9 20.66 -3.38 19.46
CA THR A 9 20.41 -3.10 18.05
C THR A 9 20.62 -4.39 17.25
N PRO A 10 19.59 -4.96 16.59
CA PRO A 10 19.78 -6.12 15.74
C PRO A 10 20.23 -5.66 14.34
N ASN A 11 21.50 -5.91 14.00
CA ASN A 11 22.05 -5.73 12.64
C ASN A 11 21.31 -6.62 11.61
N ARG A 12 20.54 -6.12 10.60
CA ARG A 12 19.95 -6.97 9.51
C ARG A 12 19.06 -6.29 8.44
N LYS A 13 18.82 -6.71 7.18
CA LYS A 13 19.70 -6.99 6.03
C LYS A 13 19.00 -6.51 4.66
N ARG A 14 19.41 -5.42 3.93
CA ARG A 14 19.20 -4.83 2.55
C ARG A 14 19.90 -5.46 1.32
N LEU A 15 19.28 -5.40 0.15
CA LEU A 15 19.80 -5.95 -1.09
C LEU A 15 21.16 -5.36 -1.54
N ILE A 16 22.16 -6.20 -1.83
CA ILE A 16 23.39 -5.82 -2.54
C ILE A 16 23.41 -6.55 -3.89
N ASP A 17 23.65 -5.81 -4.98
CA ASP A 17 23.92 -6.39 -6.29
C ASP A 17 25.33 -6.97 -6.29
N VAL A 18 25.45 -8.29 -6.40
CA VAL A 18 26.75 -8.96 -6.47
C VAL A 18 26.94 -9.35 -7.92
N GLY A 19 27.76 -8.56 -8.61
CA GLY A 19 28.13 -8.80 -10.00
C GLY A 19 28.62 -10.24 -10.21
N ASN A 20 28.34 -10.72 -11.41
CA ASN A 20 28.70 -12.05 -11.89
C ASN A 20 30.24 -12.16 -11.96
N GLU A 21 30.86 -12.88 -11.03
CA GLU A 21 32.23 -13.37 -11.20
C GLU A 21 32.21 -14.90 -11.22
N ASP A 22 32.74 -15.43 -12.32
CA ASP A 22 32.85 -16.84 -12.66
C ASP A 22 33.78 -17.64 -11.75
N SER A 23 33.42 -18.93 -11.65
CA SER A 23 34.26 -20.11 -11.40
C SER A 23 35.25 -20.09 -10.22
N ASP A 24 34.95 -20.91 -9.20
CA ASP A 24 35.83 -22.03 -8.85
C ASP A 24 35.16 -22.98 -7.83
N THR A 25 34.91 -24.21 -8.27
CA THR A 25 34.59 -25.36 -7.42
C THR A 25 35.77 -25.66 -6.49
N LYS A 26 35.64 -25.29 -5.21
CA LYS A 26 36.42 -25.90 -4.13
C LYS A 26 35.50 -26.68 -3.20
N GLU A 27 35.61 -27.99 -3.28
CA GLU A 27 35.10 -28.92 -2.28
C GLU A 27 35.65 -28.55 -0.90
N ILE A 28 34.77 -28.17 0.03
CA ILE A 28 35.12 -28.05 1.44
C ILE A 28 34.78 -29.38 2.10
N SER A 29 35.84 -30.11 2.43
CA SER A 29 35.86 -31.35 3.18
C SER A 29 35.06 -31.25 4.48
N THR A 30 34.30 -32.30 4.76
CA THR A 30 33.54 -32.52 5.98
C THR A 30 34.44 -32.62 7.23
N SER A 31 34.17 -31.79 8.24
CA SER A 31 34.55 -32.10 9.63
C SER A 31 33.39 -31.84 10.58
N THR A 32 33.15 -32.83 11.41
CA THR A 32 32.01 -33.11 12.27
C THR A 32 31.85 -32.17 13.47
N ALA A 33 30.61 -32.10 13.96
CA ALA A 33 30.19 -31.80 15.34
C ALA A 33 30.00 -30.33 15.78
N ALA A 34 28.86 -29.75 15.41
CA ALA A 34 27.90 -29.16 16.37
C ALA A 34 26.57 -28.91 15.64
N SER A 35 25.56 -29.76 15.91
CA SER A 35 24.19 -29.52 15.42
C SER A 35 23.65 -28.26 16.09
N SER A 36 23.82 -27.11 15.41
CA SER A 36 23.39 -25.82 15.93
C SER A 36 21.87 -25.85 16.16
N LYS A 37 21.40 -25.06 17.14
CA LYS A 37 19.96 -24.89 17.39
C LYS A 37 19.19 -24.50 16.12
N ALA A 38 19.86 -23.82 15.19
CA ALA A 38 19.33 -23.51 13.87
C ALA A 38 19.11 -24.76 12.99
N MET A 39 20.05 -25.71 12.95
CA MET A 39 19.87 -26.96 12.18
C MET A 39 18.70 -27.79 12.71
N LYS A 40 18.55 -27.93 14.03
CA LYS A 40 17.40 -28.64 14.63
C LYS A 40 16.07 -27.95 14.32
N MET A 41 16.07 -26.62 14.28
CA MET A 41 14.89 -25.83 13.93
C MET A 41 14.54 -25.94 12.44
N MET A 42 15.55 -25.95 11.56
CA MET A 42 15.37 -26.15 10.12
C MET A 42 14.78 -27.53 9.82
N ASP A 43 15.30 -28.57 10.46
CA ASP A 43 14.79 -29.95 10.32
C ASP A 43 13.32 -30.06 10.78
N SER A 44 12.98 -29.44 11.92
CA SER A 44 11.60 -29.39 12.43
C SER A 44 10.63 -28.63 11.52
N MET A 45 11.14 -27.76 10.66
CA MET A 45 10.35 -26.98 9.69
C MET A 45 10.37 -27.61 8.28
N GLY A 46 10.85 -28.85 8.14
CA GLY A 46 10.84 -29.59 6.87
C GLY A 46 11.85 -29.06 5.85
N TYR A 47 12.95 -28.47 6.31
CA TYR A 47 14.03 -28.05 5.42
C TYR A 47 14.64 -29.25 4.69
N ILE A 48 14.58 -29.25 3.37
CA ILE A 48 15.26 -30.25 2.53
C ILE A 48 16.54 -29.60 1.98
N PRO A 49 17.74 -30.16 2.26
CA PRO A 49 18.98 -29.69 1.68
C PRO A 49 18.89 -29.60 0.16
N GLY A 50 19.26 -28.46 -0.41
CA GLY A 50 19.21 -28.22 -1.86
C GLY A 50 17.84 -27.76 -2.42
N LYS A 51 16.77 -27.68 -1.62
CA LYS A 51 15.44 -27.18 -2.05
C LYS A 51 15.03 -25.83 -1.44
N GLY A 52 16.00 -25.05 -0.95
CA GLY A 52 15.76 -23.69 -0.45
C GLY A 52 15.65 -22.65 -1.57
N LEU A 53 15.00 -21.51 -1.28
CA LEU A 53 14.79 -20.32 -2.13
C LEU A 53 16.09 -19.61 -2.61
N GLY A 54 17.16 -20.33 -2.91
CA GLY A 54 18.46 -19.75 -3.27
C GLY A 54 19.23 -20.52 -4.33
N GLN A 55 18.57 -21.35 -5.15
CA GLN A 55 19.23 -22.10 -6.23
C GLN A 55 19.45 -21.29 -7.52
N GLY A 56 18.97 -20.05 -7.62
CA GLY A 56 19.32 -19.12 -8.69
C GLY A 56 19.45 -17.73 -8.08
N THR A 57 20.60 -17.08 -8.28
CA THR A 57 20.93 -15.72 -7.83
C THR A 57 20.56 -15.43 -6.37
N ARG A 58 21.53 -15.58 -5.45
CA ARG A 58 21.35 -15.18 -4.04
C ARG A 58 21.09 -13.67 -3.95
N ILE A 59 19.82 -13.29 -3.94
CA ILE A 59 19.35 -11.97 -3.46
C ILE A 59 19.80 -11.87 -1.99
N ALA A 60 20.93 -11.21 -1.78
CA ALA A 60 21.53 -11.04 -0.47
C ALA A 60 20.95 -9.80 0.20
N PHE A 61 19.98 -10.01 1.07
CA PHE A 61 19.59 -9.07 2.12
C PHE A 61 20.84 -8.80 3.04
N ALA A 62 21.26 -7.54 3.36
CA ALA A 62 22.45 -6.98 4.11
C ALA A 62 22.27 -5.75 5.10
N SER A 63 22.68 -5.75 6.39
CA SER A 63 21.96 -5.09 7.54
C SER A 63 21.21 -3.74 7.33
N GLU A 64 19.95 -3.58 7.79
CA GLU A 64 19.08 -2.39 7.75
C GLU A 64 18.74 -1.97 9.19
N GLU A 65 18.80 -0.68 9.45
CA GLU A 65 18.33 -0.10 10.71
C GLU A 65 16.87 0.31 10.55
N VAL A 66 16.04 -0.02 11.53
CA VAL A 66 14.61 0.33 11.49
C VAL A 66 14.46 1.80 11.87
N GLU A 67 14.33 2.66 10.87
CA GLU A 67 14.01 4.08 11.06
C GLU A 67 12.50 4.28 11.16
N VAL A 68 12.06 5.00 12.20
CA VAL A 68 10.65 5.40 12.36
C VAL A 68 10.33 6.65 11.55
N ALA A 69 11.33 7.50 11.28
CA ALA A 69 11.17 8.70 10.50
C ALA A 69 11.14 8.35 9.00
N GLU A 70 10.01 8.59 8.35
CA GLU A 70 9.84 8.30 6.93
C GLU A 70 10.27 9.50 6.06
N ARG A 71 11.12 9.24 5.05
CA ARG A 71 11.46 10.24 4.04
C ARG A 71 10.40 10.28 2.94
N LYS A 72 9.71 11.41 2.83
CA LYS A 72 8.76 11.69 1.73
C LYS A 72 9.48 12.30 0.54
N VAL A 73 9.16 11.82 -0.67
CA VAL A 73 9.59 12.44 -1.93
C VAL A 73 8.33 12.81 -2.72
N TRP A 74 8.17 14.10 -3.01
CA TRP A 74 7.06 14.60 -3.81
C TRP A 74 7.46 14.69 -5.28
N LEU A 75 6.51 14.43 -6.18
CA LEU A 75 6.68 14.77 -7.60
C LEU A 75 6.84 16.28 -7.75
N SER A 76 7.63 16.69 -8.76
CA SER A 76 7.76 18.11 -9.10
C SER A 76 6.41 18.70 -9.47
N LYS A 77 6.17 19.95 -9.07
CA LYS A 77 4.95 20.67 -9.44
C LYS A 77 4.79 20.68 -10.96
N CYS A 78 3.60 20.29 -11.44
CA CYS A 78 3.28 20.34 -12.86
C CYS A 78 3.39 21.79 -13.37
N ALA A 79 4.26 22.00 -14.37
CA ALA A 79 4.59 23.33 -14.90
C ALA A 79 3.56 23.87 -15.90
N SER A 80 2.77 23.00 -16.53
CA SER A 80 1.79 23.39 -17.55
C SER A 80 0.51 22.58 -17.39
N ALA A 81 -0.54 23.20 -16.88
CA ALA A 81 -1.90 22.72 -17.06
C ALA A 81 -2.40 23.25 -18.41
N THR A 82 -1.78 22.79 -19.51
CA THR A 82 -2.43 22.95 -20.80
C THR A 82 -3.70 22.10 -20.70
N LEU A 83 -4.87 22.68 -20.97
CA LEU A 83 -6.08 21.90 -21.22
C LEU A 83 -5.80 21.03 -22.45
N LEU A 84 -5.22 19.87 -22.21
CA LEU A 84 -4.95 18.90 -23.24
C LEU A 84 -6.31 18.46 -23.76
N SER A 85 -6.49 18.52 -25.08
CA SER A 85 -7.62 17.83 -25.68
C SER A 85 -7.42 16.34 -25.38
N VAL A 86 -8.30 15.78 -24.55
CA VAL A 86 -8.24 14.38 -24.12
C VAL A 86 -9.04 13.46 -25.05
N ASP A 87 -9.64 14.01 -26.11
CA ASP A 87 -10.52 13.29 -27.03
C ASP A 87 -9.81 12.10 -27.70
N ASP A 88 -8.49 12.19 -27.89
CA ASP A 88 -7.67 11.16 -28.55
C ASP A 88 -6.78 10.36 -27.58
N TRP A 89 -6.97 10.47 -26.26
CA TRP A 89 -6.12 9.78 -25.26
C TRP A 89 -6.53 8.34 -24.99
N ILE A 90 -7.79 7.99 -25.28
CA ILE A 90 -8.30 6.65 -25.04
C ILE A 90 -7.96 5.78 -26.24
N GLU A 91 -6.97 4.91 -26.06
CA GLU A 91 -6.61 3.89 -27.03
C GLU A 91 -7.28 2.56 -26.68
N LEU A 92 -8.04 2.00 -27.63
CA LEU A 92 -8.64 0.68 -27.48
C LEU A 92 -7.74 -0.38 -28.10
N GLY A 93 -7.23 -1.29 -27.27
CA GLY A 93 -6.33 -2.36 -27.68
C GLY A 93 -6.82 -3.75 -27.32
N GLN A 94 -6.01 -4.75 -27.62
CA GLN A 94 -6.22 -6.09 -27.10
C GLN A 94 -6.03 -6.10 -25.58
N ARG A 95 -6.84 -6.90 -24.89
CA ARG A 95 -6.76 -7.02 -23.43
C ARG A 95 -5.41 -7.61 -23.03
N GLN A 96 -4.62 -6.85 -22.28
CA GLN A 96 -3.39 -7.36 -21.70
C GLN A 96 -3.70 -8.36 -20.57
N LEU A 97 -2.98 -9.48 -20.54
CA LEU A 97 -3.20 -10.59 -19.61
C LEU A 97 -1.98 -10.94 -18.75
N SER A 98 -0.83 -10.32 -19.01
CA SER A 98 0.44 -10.58 -18.33
C SER A 98 1.17 -9.28 -18.02
N MET A 99 1.89 -9.27 -16.89
CA MET A 99 2.78 -8.17 -16.49
C MET A 99 4.21 -8.30 -17.01
N GLU A 100 4.57 -9.42 -17.64
CA GLU A 100 5.99 -9.73 -17.99
C GLU A 100 6.64 -8.69 -18.92
N ASN A 101 5.85 -8.01 -19.75
CA ASN A 101 6.33 -7.02 -20.72
C ASN A 101 6.04 -5.56 -20.30
N GLU A 102 5.49 -5.34 -19.12
CA GLU A 102 5.09 -4.02 -18.63
C GLU A 102 6.28 -3.32 -17.95
N HIS A 103 7.30 -2.96 -18.73
CA HIS A 103 8.55 -2.38 -18.23
C HIS A 103 8.80 -0.96 -18.76
N THR A 104 7.75 -0.23 -19.14
CA THR A 104 7.90 1.14 -19.68
C THR A 104 8.48 2.10 -18.63
N PHE A 105 8.10 1.91 -17.36
CA PHE A 105 8.50 2.76 -16.25
C PHE A 105 9.38 2.03 -15.20
N CYS A 106 9.85 0.83 -15.51
CA CYS A 106 10.64 -0.01 -14.61
C CYS A 106 11.73 -0.77 -15.38
N ASP A 107 12.87 -1.01 -14.74
CA ASP A 107 13.93 -1.84 -15.33
C ASP A 107 13.40 -3.29 -15.56
N PRO A 108 13.53 -3.85 -16.78
CA PRO A 108 13.05 -5.19 -17.09
C PRO A 108 13.59 -6.29 -16.16
N GLN A 109 14.85 -6.17 -15.72
CA GLN A 109 15.47 -7.14 -14.81
C GLN A 109 14.86 -7.05 -13.41
N VAL A 110 14.56 -5.84 -12.94
CA VAL A 110 13.89 -5.60 -11.65
C VAL A 110 12.47 -6.15 -11.69
N LEU A 111 11.71 -5.84 -12.75
CA LEU A 111 10.37 -6.38 -12.95
C LEU A 111 10.37 -7.91 -12.90
N LYS A 112 11.24 -8.54 -13.71
CA LYS A 112 11.38 -10.00 -13.73
C LYS A 112 11.73 -10.55 -12.35
N ALA A 113 12.69 -9.96 -11.64
CA ALA A 113 13.09 -10.41 -10.31
C ALA A 113 11.94 -10.33 -9.29
N VAL A 114 11.11 -9.28 -9.35
CA VAL A 114 9.93 -9.13 -8.47
C VAL A 114 8.88 -10.20 -8.80
N LEU A 115 8.56 -10.42 -10.08
CA LEU A 115 7.59 -11.43 -10.51
C LEU A 115 8.04 -12.85 -10.13
N ASP A 116 9.31 -13.18 -10.39
CA ASP A 116 9.89 -14.48 -10.02
C ASP A 116 9.87 -14.69 -8.50
N SER A 117 10.17 -13.65 -7.72
CA SER A 117 10.15 -13.71 -6.25
C SER A 117 8.76 -13.92 -5.68
N LYS A 118 7.72 -13.33 -6.29
CA LYS A 118 6.32 -13.57 -5.93
C LYS A 118 5.94 -15.02 -6.25
N SER A 119 6.23 -15.49 -7.47
CA SER A 119 5.89 -16.84 -7.91
C SER A 119 6.62 -17.95 -7.14
N ALA A 120 7.82 -17.68 -6.62
CA ALA A 120 8.52 -18.60 -5.74
C ALA A 120 7.77 -18.90 -4.42
N LEU A 121 6.82 -18.04 -4.03
CA LEU A 121 5.98 -18.23 -2.85
C LEU A 121 4.70 -19.03 -3.14
N ASP A 122 4.29 -19.17 -4.41
CA ASP A 122 3.00 -19.79 -4.79
C ASP A 122 2.88 -21.25 -4.35
N VAL A 123 4.00 -21.97 -4.27
CA VAL A 123 4.08 -23.37 -3.86
C VAL A 123 4.05 -23.57 -2.34
N LEU A 124 4.18 -22.50 -1.56
CA LEU A 124 4.30 -22.56 -0.11
C LEU A 124 2.93 -22.42 0.57
N ASP A 125 2.79 -23.10 1.71
CA ASP A 125 1.58 -22.98 2.52
C ASP A 125 1.37 -21.53 3.02
N LYS A 126 0.15 -21.02 2.88
CA LYS A 126 -0.20 -19.64 3.23
C LYS A 126 -0.02 -19.34 4.72
N SER A 127 -0.22 -20.32 5.59
CA SER A 127 0.00 -20.14 7.04
C SER A 127 1.49 -20.00 7.35
N LEU A 128 2.34 -20.74 6.64
CA LEU A 128 3.79 -20.64 6.73
C LEU A 128 4.27 -19.26 6.24
N ILE A 129 3.79 -18.80 5.08
CA ILE A 129 4.10 -17.47 4.55
C ILE A 129 3.69 -16.39 5.56
N ARG A 130 2.47 -16.46 6.10
CA ARG A 130 1.98 -15.49 7.08
C ARG A 130 2.85 -15.46 8.34
N ARG A 131 3.22 -16.63 8.88
CA ARG A 131 4.13 -16.73 10.03
C ARG A 131 5.52 -16.17 9.75
N ALA A 132 6.07 -16.44 8.57
CA ALA A 132 7.37 -15.94 8.16
C ALA A 132 7.34 -14.40 8.02
N ARG A 133 6.31 -13.87 7.36
CA ARG A 133 6.04 -12.44 7.22
C ARG A 133 5.93 -11.74 8.57
N ASP A 134 5.18 -12.32 9.51
CA ASP A 134 5.01 -11.71 10.84
C ASP A 134 6.31 -11.73 11.65
N LYS A 135 7.24 -12.66 11.38
CA LYS A 135 8.57 -12.66 12.00
C LYS A 135 9.58 -11.75 11.30
N SER A 136 9.38 -11.44 10.02
CA SER A 136 10.30 -10.62 9.23
C SER A 136 9.96 -9.13 9.26
N ASN A 137 8.68 -8.76 9.42
CA ASN A 137 8.26 -7.37 9.42
C ASN A 137 8.49 -6.71 10.80
N PRO A 138 9.41 -5.72 10.92
CA PRO A 138 9.69 -5.05 12.20
C PRO A 138 8.50 -4.23 12.75
N PHE A 139 7.57 -3.83 11.89
CA PHE A 139 6.41 -3.02 12.26
C PHE A 139 5.15 -3.85 12.59
N VAL A 140 5.26 -5.19 12.59
CA VAL A 140 4.11 -6.07 12.85
C VAL A 140 3.47 -5.82 14.23
N THR A 141 4.27 -5.44 15.22
CA THR A 141 3.86 -5.29 16.63
C THR A 141 3.00 -4.06 16.88
N ILE A 142 3.00 -3.09 15.96
CA ILE A 142 2.06 -1.95 15.99
C ILE A 142 0.62 -2.49 15.94
N GLY A 143 0.39 -3.57 15.19
CA GLY A 143 -0.90 -4.24 15.12
C GLY A 143 -2.00 -3.32 14.64
N LYS A 144 -3.08 -3.20 15.42
CA LYS A 144 -4.22 -2.31 15.18
C LYS A 144 -4.42 -1.27 16.28
N ALA A 145 -3.52 -1.23 17.27
CA ALA A 145 -3.73 -0.49 18.52
C ALA A 145 -5.15 -0.74 19.09
N PHE A 146 -5.91 0.31 19.36
CA PHE A 146 -7.30 0.26 19.83
C PHE A 146 -8.34 0.35 18.71
N PHE A 147 -7.92 0.44 17.44
CA PHE A 147 -8.82 0.54 16.30
C PHE A 147 -9.41 -0.84 15.91
N GLN A 148 -10.46 -0.83 15.09
CA GLN A 148 -11.10 -2.05 14.58
C GLN A 148 -10.11 -2.90 13.77
N ASN A 149 -9.31 -2.25 12.91
CA ASN A 149 -8.35 -2.91 12.04
C ASN A 149 -7.09 -2.06 11.81
N ARG A 150 -6.10 -2.65 11.12
CA ARG A 150 -4.80 -2.00 10.85
C ARG A 150 -4.89 -0.86 9.83
N ALA A 151 -5.97 -0.76 9.04
CA ALA A 151 -6.12 0.30 8.05
C ALA A 151 -6.22 1.67 8.74
N ALA A 152 -6.89 1.76 9.89
CA ALA A 152 -6.92 2.99 10.70
C ALA A 152 -5.51 3.53 11.00
N LEU A 153 -4.56 2.64 11.33
CA LEU A 153 -3.18 3.02 11.57
C LEU A 153 -2.41 3.41 10.32
N LYS A 154 -2.76 2.88 9.14
CA LYS A 154 -2.20 3.40 7.89
C LYS A 154 -2.61 4.86 7.70
N MET A 155 -3.89 5.18 7.91
CA MET A 155 -4.36 6.56 7.79
C MET A 155 -3.73 7.46 8.86
N ALA A 156 -3.57 6.96 10.09
CA ALA A 156 -2.85 7.67 11.14
C ALA A 156 -1.40 7.99 10.75
N ASN A 157 -0.72 7.01 10.15
CA ASN A 157 0.65 7.16 9.67
C ASN A 157 0.72 8.16 8.52
N ILE A 158 -0.15 8.03 7.52
CA ILE A 158 -0.21 8.93 6.35
C ILE A 158 -0.55 10.36 6.78
N ASP A 159 -1.50 10.56 7.68
CA ASP A 159 -1.88 11.89 8.16
C ASP A 159 -0.73 12.54 8.94
N ALA A 160 -0.07 11.79 9.84
CA ALA A 160 1.11 12.29 10.55
C ALA A 160 2.28 12.57 9.60
N ALA A 161 2.55 11.66 8.67
CA ALA A 161 3.57 11.83 7.64
C ALA A 161 3.27 13.05 6.79
N CYS A 162 2.01 13.35 6.45
CA CYS A 162 1.62 14.50 5.64
C CYS A 162 1.23 15.73 6.47
N ASP A 163 1.88 15.95 7.62
CA ASP A 163 1.75 17.17 8.42
C ASP A 163 0.29 17.49 8.83
N PHE A 164 -0.49 16.42 9.05
CA PHE A 164 -1.91 16.43 9.39
C PHE A 164 -2.82 17.11 8.36
N MET A 165 -2.44 17.10 7.07
CA MET A 165 -3.21 17.79 6.03
C MET A 165 -4.66 17.27 5.85
N PHE A 166 -4.96 16.05 6.30
CA PHE A 166 -6.32 15.50 6.19
C PHE A 166 -7.17 15.91 7.40
N THR A 167 -6.67 15.75 8.63
CA THR A 167 -7.46 16.05 9.83
C THR A 167 -7.40 17.52 10.27
N SER A 168 -6.39 18.25 9.79
CA SER A 168 -6.15 19.67 10.04
C SER A 168 -5.80 20.42 8.75
N PRO A 169 -6.71 20.42 7.74
CA PRO A 169 -6.42 21.04 6.45
C PRO A 169 -6.18 22.55 6.60
N ARG A 170 -5.15 23.03 5.89
CA ARG A 170 -4.80 24.45 5.80
C ARG A 170 -5.21 25.01 4.45
N ASP A 171 -5.50 26.30 4.39
CA ASP A 171 -5.69 26.97 3.10
C ASP A 171 -4.35 27.17 2.35
N ARG A 172 -4.41 27.78 1.16
CA ARG A 172 -3.23 28.03 0.32
C ARG A 172 -2.22 28.99 0.99
N GLN A 173 -2.64 29.72 2.01
CA GLN A 173 -1.85 30.66 2.78
C GLN A 173 -1.30 30.00 4.07
N GLY A 174 -1.62 28.73 4.32
CA GLY A 174 -1.18 27.98 5.49
C GLY A 174 -2.02 28.23 6.74
N VAL A 175 -3.11 28.98 6.63
CA VAL A 175 -3.97 29.34 7.75
C VAL A 175 -4.92 28.18 8.06
N ALA A 176 -5.07 27.88 9.36
CA ALA A 176 -6.00 26.86 9.82
C ALA A 176 -7.44 27.33 9.58
N ARG A 177 -8.28 26.45 9.02
CA ARG A 177 -9.71 26.74 8.86
C ARG A 177 -10.42 26.54 10.19
N GLU A 178 -10.58 27.60 10.97
CA GLU A 178 -11.09 27.53 12.36
C GLU A 178 -12.62 27.34 12.48
N CYS A 179 -13.42 27.56 11.42
CA CYS A 179 -14.90 27.62 11.56
C CYS A 179 -15.74 26.70 10.67
N ASP A 180 -15.15 25.93 9.75
CA ASP A 180 -15.94 25.04 8.86
C ASP A 180 -15.93 23.58 9.36
N PRO A 181 -17.07 22.86 9.35
CA PRO A 181 -17.08 21.44 9.63
C PRO A 181 -16.22 20.66 8.62
N LEU A 182 -15.40 19.73 9.13
CA LEU A 182 -14.54 18.89 8.29
C LEU A 182 -15.37 17.79 7.61
N PHE A 183 -15.67 17.99 6.33
CA PHE A 183 -16.23 16.95 5.46
C PHE A 183 -15.15 16.09 4.82
N PHE A 184 -15.33 14.77 4.82
CA PHE A 184 -14.48 13.80 4.12
C PHE A 184 -15.34 12.72 3.45
N ALA A 185 -14.77 11.97 2.52
CA ALA A 185 -15.39 10.79 1.95
C ALA A 185 -14.42 9.60 2.00
N ASP A 186 -14.93 8.42 2.33
CA ASP A 186 -14.18 7.17 2.37
C ASP A 186 -14.83 6.19 1.39
N VAL A 187 -14.09 5.83 0.34
CA VAL A 187 -14.60 5.13 -0.84
C VAL A 187 -14.01 3.73 -0.87
N TYR A 188 -14.86 2.72 -1.13
CA TYR A 188 -14.45 1.32 -1.00
C TYR A 188 -13.90 1.03 0.41
N ALA A 189 -14.58 1.55 1.42
CA ALA A 189 -14.05 1.71 2.77
C ALA A 189 -14.18 0.48 3.68
N GLY A 190 -14.90 -0.57 3.27
CA GLY A 190 -15.30 -1.66 4.17
C GLY A 190 -14.10 -2.32 4.88
N PRO A 191 -14.06 -2.40 6.22
CA PRO A 191 -15.14 -2.13 7.20
C PRO A 191 -15.11 -0.74 7.87
N GLY A 192 -14.29 0.22 7.40
CA GLY A 192 -14.33 1.63 7.82
C GLY A 192 -13.12 2.12 8.62
N GLY A 193 -11.96 1.45 8.52
CA GLY A 193 -10.79 1.78 9.36
C GLY A 193 -10.26 3.20 9.16
N PHE A 194 -10.25 3.71 7.93
CA PHE A 194 -9.83 5.09 7.65
C PHE A 194 -10.78 6.11 8.27
N SER A 195 -12.08 5.92 8.07
CA SER A 195 -13.13 6.72 8.73
C SER A 195 -13.04 6.69 10.25
N GLU A 196 -12.80 5.51 10.85
CA GLU A 196 -12.63 5.35 12.31
C GLU A 196 -11.50 6.24 12.85
N TYR A 197 -10.34 6.26 12.17
CA TYR A 197 -9.22 7.13 12.54
C TYR A 197 -9.60 8.62 12.48
N VAL A 198 -10.21 9.06 11.38
CA VAL A 198 -10.57 10.48 11.18
C VAL A 198 -11.56 10.93 12.25
N LEU A 199 -12.61 10.16 12.49
CA LEU A 199 -13.64 10.48 13.48
C LEU A 199 -13.06 10.51 14.91
N TRP A 200 -12.20 9.53 15.24
CA TRP A 200 -11.47 9.51 16.51
C TRP A 200 -10.60 10.75 16.68
N ARG A 201 -9.82 11.12 15.67
CA ARG A 201 -8.90 12.27 15.70
C ARG A 201 -9.63 13.60 15.85
N LYS A 202 -10.83 13.73 15.27
CA LYS A 202 -11.66 14.94 15.39
C LYS A 202 -12.51 15.00 16.65
N GLY A 203 -12.44 13.98 17.52
CA GLY A 203 -13.29 13.90 18.72
C GLY A 203 -14.78 13.77 18.39
N LYS A 204 -15.12 13.29 17.18
CA LYS A 204 -16.49 13.17 16.65
C LYS A 204 -16.88 11.71 16.43
N ALA A 205 -16.72 10.89 17.46
CA ALA A 205 -17.02 9.46 17.41
C ALA A 205 -18.53 9.13 17.56
N SER A 206 -19.44 10.00 17.10
CA SER A 206 -20.87 9.67 17.08
C SER A 206 -21.25 9.01 15.76
N VAL A 207 -22.18 8.05 15.81
CA VAL A 207 -22.71 7.35 14.62
C VAL A 207 -23.40 8.32 13.66
N GLU A 208 -23.89 9.46 14.17
CA GLU A 208 -24.48 10.57 13.41
C GLU A 208 -23.43 11.32 12.55
N SER A 209 -22.14 11.09 12.78
CA SER A 209 -21.05 11.76 12.07
C SER A 209 -20.61 11.03 10.78
N PHE A 210 -21.21 9.88 10.45
CA PHE A 210 -20.89 9.11 9.25
C PHE A 210 -22.14 8.48 8.62
N GLU A 211 -22.39 8.81 7.34
CA GLU A 211 -23.53 8.29 6.59
C GLU A 211 -23.07 7.41 5.43
N PRO A 212 -23.42 6.11 5.40
CA PRO A 212 -23.11 5.24 4.27
C PRO A 212 -24.02 5.55 3.08
N CYS A 213 -23.44 5.59 1.88
CA CYS A 213 -24.18 5.74 0.62
C CYS A 213 -23.84 4.59 -0.32
N TYR A 214 -24.86 3.83 -0.74
CA TYR A 214 -24.70 2.67 -1.63
C TYR A 214 -25.02 2.97 -3.10
N GLY A 215 -25.10 4.25 -3.47
CA GLY A 215 -25.45 4.68 -4.83
C GLY A 215 -26.92 4.43 -5.19
N GLN A 216 -27.31 4.83 -6.40
CA GLN A 216 -28.67 4.69 -6.89
C GLN A 216 -29.10 3.23 -7.03
N ALA A 217 -28.18 2.33 -7.38
CA ALA A 217 -28.46 0.90 -7.49
C ALA A 217 -28.51 0.19 -6.13
N GLY A 218 -28.07 0.85 -5.04
CA GLY A 218 -28.12 0.31 -3.68
C GLY A 218 -27.10 -0.79 -3.37
N ASP A 219 -26.14 -1.05 -4.26
CA ASP A 219 -25.14 -2.12 -4.12
C ASP A 219 -23.73 -1.60 -3.74
N GLY A 220 -23.52 -0.28 -3.76
CA GLY A 220 -22.21 0.32 -3.50
C GLY A 220 -21.16 0.05 -4.58
N ASP A 221 -21.57 -0.43 -5.76
CA ASP A 221 -20.65 -0.77 -6.84
C ASP A 221 -20.11 0.52 -7.51
N VAL A 222 -18.82 0.78 -7.29
CA VAL A 222 -18.12 1.96 -7.83
C VAL A 222 -17.88 1.87 -9.34
N TYR A 223 -18.06 0.70 -9.98
CA TYR A 223 -17.96 0.56 -11.43
C TYR A 223 -19.17 1.13 -12.17
N LYS A 224 -20.30 1.33 -11.47
CA LYS A 224 -21.54 1.81 -12.06
C LYS A 224 -21.56 3.34 -12.07
N GLY A 225 -21.56 3.94 -13.26
CA GLY A 225 -21.65 5.40 -13.43
C GLY A 225 -22.85 6.02 -12.69
N VAL A 226 -24.00 5.34 -12.65
CA VAL A 226 -25.19 5.79 -11.89
C VAL A 226 -24.91 5.92 -10.38
N ASN A 227 -24.09 5.05 -9.80
CA ASN A 227 -23.72 5.11 -8.40
C ASN A 227 -22.73 6.26 -8.15
N ILE A 228 -21.76 6.46 -9.04
CA ILE A 228 -20.82 7.59 -8.96
C ILE A 228 -21.58 8.92 -9.01
N LEU A 229 -22.48 9.09 -9.99
CA LEU A 229 -23.27 10.32 -10.16
C LEU A 229 -24.19 10.57 -8.96
N HIS A 230 -24.86 9.52 -8.47
CA HIS A 230 -25.69 9.62 -7.26
C HIS A 230 -24.86 10.05 -6.04
N PHE A 231 -23.70 9.43 -5.81
CA PHE A 231 -22.84 9.78 -4.68
C PHE A 231 -22.31 11.21 -4.79
N ARG A 232 -21.94 11.65 -6.00
CA ARG A 232 -21.57 13.05 -6.27
C ARG A 232 -22.68 14.01 -5.87
N ASP A 233 -23.91 13.77 -6.31
CA ASP A 233 -25.03 14.67 -6.05
C ASP A 233 -25.39 14.70 -4.57
N TYR A 234 -25.36 13.53 -3.91
CA TYR A 234 -25.51 13.41 -2.47
C TYR A 234 -24.44 14.19 -1.70
N VAL A 235 -23.15 14.05 -2.05
CA VAL A 235 -22.07 14.81 -1.41
C VAL A 235 -22.24 16.31 -1.62
N LYS A 236 -22.57 16.74 -2.84
CA LYS A 236 -22.77 18.17 -3.14
C LYS A 236 -23.93 18.77 -2.34
N ALA A 237 -25.06 18.05 -2.24
CA ALA A 237 -26.20 18.49 -1.46
C ALA A 237 -25.84 18.71 0.03
N ASN A 238 -25.01 17.83 0.59
CA ASN A 238 -24.63 17.86 2.01
C ASN A 238 -23.38 18.71 2.33
N THR A 239 -22.74 19.31 1.32
CA THR A 239 -21.52 20.12 1.49
C THR A 239 -21.67 21.54 0.95
N GLY A 240 -22.90 22.01 0.80
CA GLY A 240 -23.19 23.36 0.26
C GLY A 240 -22.69 23.54 -1.17
N GLY A 241 -22.72 22.47 -1.97
CA GLY A 241 -22.25 22.46 -3.36
C GLY A 241 -20.73 22.45 -3.54
N LYS A 242 -19.93 22.47 -2.45
CA LYS A 242 -18.46 22.60 -2.53
C LYS A 242 -17.74 21.27 -2.72
N GLY A 243 -18.26 20.17 -2.21
CA GLY A 243 -17.57 18.88 -2.12
C GLY A 243 -16.83 18.68 -0.79
N VAL A 244 -16.21 17.52 -0.59
CA VAL A 244 -15.48 17.18 0.65
C VAL A 244 -14.09 17.83 0.70
N HIS A 245 -13.52 18.00 1.90
CA HIS A 245 -12.15 18.51 2.05
C HIS A 245 -11.11 17.51 1.57
N PHE A 246 -11.36 16.22 1.78
CA PHE A 246 -10.52 15.18 1.24
C PHE A 246 -11.31 13.89 0.99
N THR A 247 -10.80 13.09 0.08
CA THR A 247 -11.29 11.74 -0.21
C THR A 247 -10.19 10.73 0.12
N MET A 248 -10.60 9.60 0.67
CA MET A 248 -9.73 8.45 0.90
C MET A 248 -10.29 7.24 0.17
N ALA A 249 -9.41 6.37 -0.33
CA ALA A 249 -9.82 5.12 -0.95
C ALA A 249 -8.79 4.00 -0.66
N ASP A 250 -9.21 2.93 0.02
CA ASP A 250 -8.37 1.75 0.35
C ASP A 250 -8.80 0.51 -0.45
N GLY A 251 -9.20 0.72 -1.71
CA GLY A 251 -9.74 -0.30 -2.60
C GLY A 251 -8.90 -1.56 -2.74
N GLY A 252 -9.55 -2.72 -2.81
CA GLY A 252 -8.89 -3.97 -3.17
C GLY A 252 -9.75 -5.21 -2.96
N PHE A 253 -9.49 -6.23 -3.76
CA PHE A 253 -10.17 -7.51 -3.70
C PHE A 253 -9.14 -8.64 -3.76
N SER A 254 -9.58 -9.87 -3.44
CA SER A 254 -8.70 -11.03 -3.50
C SER A 254 -8.30 -11.34 -4.95
N VAL A 255 -7.00 -11.50 -5.17
CA VAL A 255 -6.40 -11.94 -6.44
C VAL A 255 -5.65 -13.26 -6.27
N GLU A 256 -6.11 -14.08 -5.33
CA GLU A 256 -5.52 -15.37 -5.00
C GLU A 256 -5.22 -16.22 -6.24
N GLY A 257 -3.96 -16.63 -6.37
CA GLY A 257 -3.44 -17.42 -7.50
C GLY A 257 -3.13 -16.58 -8.75
N ARG A 258 -3.28 -15.26 -8.70
CA ARG A 258 -3.00 -14.29 -9.78
C ARG A 258 -2.35 -13.02 -9.23
N GLU A 259 -1.56 -13.15 -8.17
CA GLU A 259 -0.92 -12.04 -7.44
C GLU A 259 -0.04 -11.17 -8.34
N ASN A 260 0.64 -11.78 -9.32
CA ASN A 260 1.44 -11.05 -10.32
C ASN A 260 0.61 -10.14 -11.21
N ASN A 261 -0.68 -10.42 -11.42
CA ASN A 261 -1.58 -9.65 -12.28
C ASN A 261 -2.47 -8.69 -11.49
N GLN A 262 -2.14 -8.40 -10.22
CA GLN A 262 -2.99 -7.60 -9.35
C GLN A 262 -3.26 -6.18 -9.90
N GLU A 263 -2.27 -5.56 -10.53
CA GLU A 263 -2.40 -4.24 -11.18
C GLU A 263 -3.41 -4.30 -12.34
N LEU A 264 -3.23 -5.22 -13.30
CA LEU A 264 -4.14 -5.39 -14.44
C LEU A 264 -5.57 -5.71 -14.01
N LEU A 265 -5.74 -6.49 -12.94
CA LEU A 265 -7.07 -6.80 -12.42
C LEU A 265 -7.71 -5.58 -11.75
N SER A 266 -6.91 -4.70 -11.16
CA SER A 266 -7.36 -3.56 -10.36
C SER A 266 -7.46 -2.23 -11.12
N HIS A 267 -7.00 -2.15 -12.38
CA HIS A 267 -6.96 -0.87 -13.13
C HIS A 267 -8.30 -0.14 -13.15
N TRP A 268 -9.41 -0.89 -13.30
CA TRP A 268 -10.75 -0.30 -13.39
C TRP A 268 -11.17 0.26 -12.03
N LEU A 269 -10.74 -0.39 -10.94
CA LEU A 269 -10.97 0.07 -9.58
C LEU A 269 -10.19 1.35 -9.31
N TYR A 270 -8.95 1.46 -9.79
CA TYR A 270 -8.15 2.68 -9.69
C TYR A 270 -8.84 3.83 -10.44
N LEU A 271 -9.26 3.58 -11.68
CA LEU A 271 -9.95 4.56 -12.50
C LEU A 271 -11.22 5.08 -11.81
N CYS A 272 -12.07 4.18 -11.31
CA CYS A 272 -13.29 4.56 -10.60
C CYS A 272 -13.03 5.35 -9.32
N GLN A 273 -12.06 4.94 -8.50
CA GLN A 273 -11.71 5.66 -7.27
C GLN A 273 -11.18 7.07 -7.58
N CYS A 274 -10.30 7.21 -8.59
CA CYS A 274 -9.80 8.50 -9.04
C CYS A 274 -10.90 9.39 -9.63
N LEU A 275 -11.74 8.84 -10.50
CA LEU A 275 -12.87 9.55 -11.10
C LEU A 275 -13.82 10.07 -10.03
N LEU A 276 -14.21 9.20 -9.09
CA LEU A 276 -15.10 9.58 -8.01
C LEU A 276 -14.46 10.68 -7.15
N ALA A 277 -13.18 10.55 -6.77
CA ALA A 277 -12.48 11.58 -6.02
C ALA A 277 -12.46 12.94 -6.75
N LEU A 278 -12.21 12.95 -8.06
CA LEU A 278 -12.27 14.16 -8.89
C LEU A 278 -13.67 14.79 -8.92
N THR A 279 -14.74 13.99 -8.83
CA THR A 279 -16.11 14.51 -8.87
C THR A 279 -16.61 15.09 -7.54
N ILE A 280 -16.07 14.65 -6.40
CA ILE A 280 -16.59 14.99 -5.07
C ILE A 280 -15.64 15.82 -4.21
N THR A 281 -14.34 15.85 -4.52
CA THR A 281 -13.35 16.62 -3.76
C THR A 281 -13.44 18.09 -4.14
N ARG A 282 -13.47 18.98 -3.14
CA ARG A 282 -13.53 20.42 -3.37
C ARG A 282 -12.23 20.96 -3.98
N PRO A 283 -12.26 22.12 -4.68
CA PRO A 283 -11.03 22.80 -5.09
C PRO A 283 -10.08 23.05 -3.91
N GLY A 284 -8.81 22.64 -4.08
CA GLY A 284 -7.80 22.72 -3.03
C GLY A 284 -7.91 21.63 -1.95
N GLY A 285 -8.81 20.67 -2.10
CA GLY A 285 -8.89 19.48 -1.26
C GLY A 285 -7.80 18.45 -1.57
N HIS A 286 -7.77 17.39 -0.78
CA HIS A 286 -6.75 16.34 -0.86
C HIS A 286 -7.36 14.98 -1.23
N PHE A 287 -6.55 14.11 -1.83
CA PHE A 287 -6.96 12.75 -2.19
C PHE A 287 -5.84 11.79 -1.84
N VAL A 288 -6.19 10.69 -1.19
CA VAL A 288 -5.29 9.55 -0.94
C VAL A 288 -5.95 8.28 -1.45
N VAL A 289 -5.20 7.49 -2.21
CA VAL A 289 -5.66 6.22 -2.78
C VAL A 289 -4.58 5.17 -2.63
N LYS A 290 -4.99 3.95 -2.28
CA LYS A 290 -4.15 2.77 -2.36
C LYS A 290 -4.04 2.31 -3.81
N LEU A 291 -2.81 2.14 -4.25
CA LEU A 291 -2.45 1.44 -5.48
C LEU A 291 -1.59 0.22 -5.11
N PHE A 292 -1.53 -0.76 -6.01
CA PHE A 292 -0.58 -1.87 -5.92
C PHE A 292 0.66 -1.52 -6.75
N ASP A 293 1.10 -2.42 -7.63
CA ASP A 293 2.11 -2.09 -8.63
C ASP A 293 1.58 -1.00 -9.61
N ILE A 294 2.52 -0.28 -10.22
CA ILE A 294 2.29 0.82 -11.19
C ILE A 294 3.28 0.70 -12.36
N PHE A 295 3.36 -0.50 -12.94
CA PHE A 295 4.26 -0.81 -14.03
C PHE A 295 3.70 -0.46 -15.42
N THR A 296 2.37 -0.49 -15.58
CA THR A 296 1.67 -0.21 -16.85
C THR A 296 1.49 1.27 -17.13
#